data_AF-A0A418VXJ6-F1
#
_entry.id   AF-A0A418VXJ6-F1
#
_cell.length_a   1.000
_cell.length_b   1.000
_cell.length_c   1.000
_cell.angle_alpha   90.00
_cell.angle_beta   90.00
_cell.angle_gamma   90.00
#
_symmetry.space_group_name_H-M   'P 1'
#
loop_
_entity.id
_entity.type
_entity.pdbx_description
1 polymer ?
#
loop_
_entity_poly.entity_id
_entity_poly.type
_entity_poly.pdbx_seq_one_letter_code
_entity_poly.pdbx_strand_id
1 'polypeptide(L)'
;MAEPTGWDWLNGAGRADMAPATEDPAPVFARCFAGPDGLRVLDTLRAMTLGRTLGPDAPDAALRHLEGQRHLVAVILALTARGQKQ
;
A
#
# COMPACT_ATOMS: atom_id res chain seq x y z
N MET A 1 -21.40 -2.27 -32.33
CA MET A 1 -20.75 -2.62 -31.04
C MET A 1 -19.73 -1.51 -30.81
N ALA A 2 -20.01 -0.57 -29.91
CA ALA A 2 -19.09 0.52 -29.64
C ALA A 2 -17.86 -0.07 -28.96
N GLU A 3 -16.68 0.11 -29.54
CA GLU A 3 -15.43 -0.30 -28.91
C GLU A 3 -15.28 0.50 -27.61
N PRO A 4 -15.02 -0.16 -26.46
CA PRO A 4 -14.77 0.55 -25.22
C PRO A 4 -13.58 1.47 -25.46
N THR A 5 -13.79 2.77 -25.21
CA THR A 5 -12.74 3.78 -25.34
C THR A 5 -11.54 3.34 -24.52
N GLY A 6 -10.34 3.35 -25.12
CA GLY A 6 -9.15 2.64 -24.64
C GLY A 6 -8.65 2.99 -23.23
N TRP A 7 -9.33 3.91 -22.54
CA TRP A 7 -9.04 4.36 -21.18
C TRP A 7 -10.11 3.97 -20.14
N ASP A 8 -11.22 3.33 -20.54
CA ASP A 8 -12.31 2.96 -19.61
C ASP A 8 -11.87 2.01 -18.48
N TRP A 9 -10.83 1.22 -18.72
CA TRP A 9 -10.27 0.30 -17.74
C TRP A 9 -9.52 0.99 -16.59
N LEU A 10 -9.04 2.23 -16.78
CA LEU A 10 -8.45 3.04 -15.70
C LEU A 10 -9.49 3.45 -14.65
N ASN A 11 -10.74 3.63 -15.09
CA ASN A 11 -11.84 4.07 -14.23
C ASN A 11 -12.41 2.93 -13.38
N GLY A 12 -12.15 1.66 -13.74
CA GLY A 12 -12.76 0.47 -13.13
C GLY A 12 -11.85 -0.36 -12.23
N ALA A 13 -10.52 -0.16 -12.24
CA ALA A 13 -9.58 -0.97 -11.46
C ALA A 13 -9.44 -0.54 -9.99
N GLY A 14 -10.50 0.07 -9.44
CA GLY A 14 -10.38 1.06 -8.36
C GLY A 14 -11.08 0.73 -7.05
N ARG A 15 -11.42 -0.53 -6.76
CA ARG A 15 -11.57 -1.04 -5.38
C ARG A 15 -11.79 -2.54 -5.48
N ALA A 16 -10.78 -3.36 -5.20
CA ALA A 16 -11.12 -4.70 -4.73
C ALA A 16 -12.00 -4.51 -3.50
N ASP A 17 -13.17 -5.13 -3.48
CA ASP A 17 -14.14 -5.09 -2.39
C ASP A 17 -13.52 -5.62 -1.10
N MET A 18 -12.75 -4.77 -0.43
CA MET A 18 -12.39 -4.98 0.95
C MET A 18 -13.68 -4.77 1.72
N ALA A 19 -14.32 -5.88 2.10
CA ALA A 19 -15.47 -5.86 3.00
C ALA A 19 -15.17 -4.85 4.12
N PRO A 20 -16.08 -3.90 4.41
CA PRO A 20 -15.80 -2.89 5.41
C PRO A 20 -15.49 -3.62 6.72
N ALA A 21 -14.26 -3.47 7.21
CA ALA A 21 -13.99 -3.73 8.60
C ALA A 21 -15.02 -2.90 9.37
N THR A 22 -15.79 -3.55 10.24
CA THR A 22 -16.91 -2.91 10.97
C THR A 22 -16.45 -1.74 11.85
N GLU A 23 -15.14 -1.56 12.00
CA GLU A 23 -14.47 -0.53 12.80
C GLU A 23 -13.24 0.02 12.05
N ASP A 24 -12.93 1.31 12.20
CA ASP A 24 -11.74 1.93 11.58
C ASP A 24 -10.47 1.25 12.11
N PRO A 25 -9.63 0.64 11.26
CA PRO A 25 -8.41 -0.03 11.73
C PRO A 25 -7.33 0.95 12.21
N ALA A 26 -7.42 2.25 11.88
CA ALA A 26 -6.35 3.22 12.14
C ALA A 26 -5.85 3.26 13.61
N PRO A 27 -6.70 3.24 14.66
CA PRO A 27 -6.24 3.25 16.05
C PRO A 27 -5.40 2.02 16.43
N VAL A 28 -5.73 0.84 15.86
CA VAL A 28 -4.97 -0.40 16.13
C VAL A 28 -3.60 -0.33 15.45
N PHE A 29 -3.54 0.16 14.21
CA PHE A 29 -2.28 0.37 13.50
C PHE A 29 -1.39 1.37 14.24
N ALA A 30 -1.93 2.52 14.65
CA ALA A 30 -1.20 3.50 15.43
C ALA A 30 -0.62 2.89 16.71
N ARG A 31 -1.42 2.13 17.46
CA ARG A 31 -0.95 1.47 18.69
C ARG A 31 0.14 0.42 18.43
N CYS A 32 -0.02 -0.42 17.40
CA CYS A 32 0.96 -1.44 17.05
C CYS A 32 2.33 -0.86 16.66
N PHE A 33 2.36 0.31 16.00
CA PHE A 33 3.58 0.91 15.48
C PHE A 33 4.11 2.11 16.30
N ALA A 34 3.50 2.43 17.45
CA ALA A 34 3.91 3.56 18.30
C ALA A 34 5.24 3.34 19.04
N GLY A 35 5.59 2.07 19.33
CA GLY A 35 6.80 1.72 20.07
C GLY A 35 8.07 1.70 19.20
N PRO A 36 9.26 1.64 19.83
CA PRO A 36 10.55 1.62 19.12
C PRO A 36 10.67 0.45 18.12
N ASP A 37 10.18 -0.73 18.49
CA ASP A 37 10.16 -1.89 17.59
C ASP A 37 9.21 -1.69 16.42
N GLY A 38 8.05 -1.08 16.67
CA GLY A 38 7.08 -0.72 15.65
C GLY A 38 7.67 0.23 14.62
N LEU A 39 8.36 1.28 15.08
CA LEU A 39 9.10 2.20 14.20
C LEU A 39 10.16 1.47 13.38
N ARG A 40 10.92 0.56 14.00
CA ARG A 40 11.94 -0.25 13.30
C ARG A 40 11.34 -1.16 12.24
N VAL A 41 10.16 -1.73 12.48
CA VAL A 41 9.41 -2.49 11.47
C VAL A 41 9.01 -1.58 10.31
N LEU A 42 8.46 -0.38 10.58
CA LEU A 42 8.11 0.56 9.52
C LEU A 42 9.32 0.98 8.68
N ASP A 43 10.47 1.26 9.30
CA ASP A 43 11.71 1.58 8.59
C ASP A 43 12.19 0.42 7.72
N THR A 44 12.10 -0.80 8.24
CA THR A 44 12.46 -2.02 7.49
C THR A 44 11.55 -2.20 6.27
N LEU A 45 10.23 -2.04 6.45
CA LEU A 45 9.26 -2.11 5.35
C LEU A 45 9.51 -1.04 4.29
N ARG A 46 9.82 0.20 4.72
CA ARG A 46 10.18 1.29 3.80
C ARG A 46 11.43 0.95 2.99
N ALA A 47 12.48 0.42 3.62
CA ALA A 47 13.71 0.03 2.94
C ALA A 47 13.49 -1.12 1.95
N MET A 48 12.67 -2.12 2.31
CA MET A 48 12.37 -3.27 1.44
C MET A 48 11.52 -2.91 0.21
N THR A 49 10.78 -1.80 0.25
CA THR A 49 9.76 -1.49 -0.76
C THR A 49 9.94 -0.11 -1.40
N LEU A 50 9.68 0.97 -0.65
CA LEU A 50 9.72 2.35 -1.15
C LEU A 50 11.14 2.78 -1.54
N GLY A 51 12.14 2.40 -0.75
CA GLY A 51 13.55 2.67 -1.02
C GLY A 51 14.21 1.66 -1.96
N ARG A 52 13.52 0.57 -2.31
CA ARG A 52 14.08 -0.48 -3.15
C ARG A 52 13.99 -0.10 -4.62
N THR A 53 15.12 -0.14 -5.31
CA THR A 53 15.23 0.04 -6.76
C THR A 53 15.40 -1.29 -7.46
N LEU A 54 14.89 -1.40 -8.69
CA LEU A 54 15.13 -2.53 -9.58
C LEU A 54 16.00 -2.06 -10.75
N GLY A 55 16.84 -2.96 -11.27
CA GLY A 55 17.69 -2.67 -12.43
C GLY A 55 16.87 -2.52 -13.72
N PRO A 56 17.49 -1.99 -14.79
CA PRO A 56 16.81 -1.76 -16.07
C PRO A 56 16.28 -3.05 -16.71
N ASP A 57 16.93 -4.18 -16.47
CA ASP A 57 16.56 -5.49 -17.03
C ASP A 57 15.56 -6.25 -16.14
N ALA A 58 14.95 -5.59 -15.15
CA ALA A 58 13.99 -6.24 -14.26
C ALA A 58 12.71 -6.63 -15.03
N PRO A 59 12.20 -7.86 -14.87
CA PRO A 59 11.01 -8.29 -15.58
C PRO A 59 9.76 -7.56 -15.08
N ASP A 60 8.79 -7.33 -15.98
CA ASP A 60 7.51 -6.67 -15.67
C ASP A 60 6.77 -7.26 -14.47
N ALA A 61 6.87 -8.58 -14.27
CA ALA A 61 6.28 -9.26 -13.12
C ALA A 61 6.90 -8.79 -11.80
N ALA A 62 8.22 -8.56 -11.76
CA ALA A 62 8.91 -8.04 -10.58
C ALA A 62 8.56 -6.56 -10.32
N LEU A 63 8.42 -5.76 -11.38
CA LEU A 63 7.97 -4.36 -11.26
C LEU A 63 6.57 -4.29 -10.64
N ARG A 64 5.60 -5.03 -11.20
CA ARG A 64 4.22 -5.08 -10.70
C ARG A 64 4.15 -5.62 -9.27
N HIS A 65 4.93 -6.65 -8.96
CA HIS A 65 4.98 -7.20 -7.61
C HIS A 65 5.52 -6.18 -6.60
N LEU A 66 6.61 -5.48 -6.93
CA LEU A 66 7.16 -4.44 -6.06
C LEU A 66 6.15 -3.29 -5.87
N GLU A 67 5.43 -2.90 -6.92
CA GLU A 67 4.42 -1.85 -6.82
C GLU A 67 3.25 -2.25 -5.91
N GLY A 68 2.81 -3.51 -5.96
CA GLY A 68 1.83 -4.04 -5.01
C GLY A 68 2.33 -3.97 -3.56
N GLN A 69 3.61 -4.29 -3.31
CA GLN A 69 4.21 -4.15 -1.98
C GLN A 69 4.27 -2.68 -1.52
N ARG A 70 4.64 -1.75 -2.41
CA ARG A 70 4.69 -0.31 -2.10
C ARG A 70 3.30 0.23 -1.75
N HIS A 71 2.28 -0.17 -2.49
CA HIS A 71 0.90 0.21 -2.17
C HIS A 71 0.50 -0.27 -0.77
N LEU A 72 0.76 -1.54 -0.44
CA LEU A 72 0.46 -2.08 0.88
C LEU A 72 1.18 -1.30 2.00
N VAL A 73 2.48 -1.03 1.85
CA VAL A 73 3.25 -0.26 2.83
C VAL A 73 2.73 1.17 2.96
N ALA A 74 2.35 1.81 1.85
CA ALA A 74 1.74 3.14 1.88
C ALA A 74 0.41 3.16 2.66
N VAL A 75 -0.43 2.13 2.50
CA VAL A 75 -1.68 1.97 3.29
C VAL A 75 -1.37 1.83 4.78
N ILE A 76 -0.40 0.98 5.16
CA ILE A 76 0.01 0.81 6.57
C ILE A 76 0.45 2.15 7.17
N LEU A 77 1.28 2.91 6.45
CA LEU A 77 1.76 4.22 6.89
C LEU A 77 0.61 5.23 7.04
N ALA A 78 -0.33 5.24 6.09
CA ALA A 78 -1.50 6.11 6.13
C ALA A 78 -2.43 5.79 7.30
N LEU A 79 -2.70 4.51 7.56
CA LEU A 79 -3.50 4.06 8.72
C LEU A 79 -2.82 4.44 10.04
N THR A 80 -1.52 4.20 10.15
CA THR A 80 -0.73 4.54 11.34
C THR A 80 -0.76 6.04 11.61
N ALA A 81 -0.48 6.86 10.59
CA ALA A 81 -0.49 8.32 10.71
C ALA A 81 -1.89 8.89 11.01
N ARG A 82 -2.95 8.28 10.46
CA ARG A 82 -4.33 8.68 10.76
C ARG A 82 -4.70 8.38 12.21
N GLY A 83 -4.36 7.19 12.71
CA GLY A 83 -4.69 6.79 14.08
C GLY A 83 -3.89 7.54 15.16
N GLN A 84 -2.77 8.18 14.80
CA GLN A 84 -2.03 9.07 15.72
C GLN A 84 -2.64 10.47 15.86
N LYS A 85 -3.53 10.88 14.94
CA LYS A 85 -4.19 12.19 14.95
C LYS A 85 -5.58 12.18 15.59
N GLN A 86 -6.14 10.99 15.81
CA GLN A 86 -7.40 10.78 16.52
C GLN A 86 -7.12 10.76 18.02
#